data_AF-A0A9P0JUQ3-F1
#
_entry.id   AF-A0A9P0JUQ3-F1
#
_cell.length_a   1.000
_cell.length_b   1.000
_cell.length_c   1.000
_cell.angle_alpha   90.00
_cell.angle_beta   90.00
_cell.angle_gamma   90.00
#
_symmetry.space_group_name_H-M   'P 1'
#
loop_
_entity.id
_entity.type
_entity.pdbx_description
1 polymer ?
#
loop_
_entity_poly.entity_id
_entity_poly.type
_entity_poly.pdbx_seq_one_letter_code
_entity_poly.pdbx_strand_id
1 'polypeptide(L)'
;MSIGFLLSSPDDAVIWRGPKKNGMIRQFLSEVDWGSLDYLLVDTPPGTSDEHLSAATYLSQAGVTGAIIVTTPQEVALLDVRKEIDFCRKVNVRILGVIENMSIFVCPCCERMSEIFPATTGGARQMCKEMDVPYLGNLPLDPKLARLCDEGRDIITEMPSSLVVQALNGIVKDLIDLCEKKD
;
A
#
# COMPACT_ATOMS: atom_id res chain seq x y z
N MET A 1 -13.66 -13.84 4.01
CA MET A 1 -13.08 -15.20 3.97
C MET A 1 -11.56 -15.06 3.92
N SER A 2 -10.79 -15.79 4.73
CA SER A 2 -9.31 -15.81 4.67
C SER A 2 -8.83 -17.24 4.48
N ILE A 3 -7.78 -17.43 3.68
CA ILE A 3 -7.16 -18.73 3.43
C ILE A 3 -6.58 -19.32 4.71
N GLY A 4 -6.13 -18.48 5.65
CA GLY A 4 -5.62 -18.95 6.93
C GLY A 4 -6.65 -19.80 7.71
N PHE A 5 -7.95 -19.55 7.51
CA PHE A 5 -9.02 -20.37 8.12
C PHE A 5 -9.26 -21.71 7.41
N LEU A 6 -8.71 -21.89 6.20
CA LEU A 6 -8.80 -23.13 5.44
C LEU A 6 -7.59 -24.05 5.69
N LEU A 7 -6.60 -23.60 6.47
CA LEU A 7 -5.43 -24.39 6.85
C LEU A 7 -5.72 -25.24 8.07
N SER A 8 -5.02 -26.37 8.17
CA SER A 8 -5.17 -27.28 9.31
C SER A 8 -4.42 -26.75 10.53
N SER A 9 -3.32 -26.03 10.31
CA SER A 9 -2.56 -25.30 11.31
C SER A 9 -2.20 -23.89 10.82
N PRO A 10 -2.12 -22.87 11.71
CA PRO A 10 -1.61 -21.54 11.37
C PRO A 10 -0.18 -21.55 10.83
N ASP A 11 0.61 -22.56 11.19
CA ASP A 11 2.03 -22.68 10.79
C ASP A 11 2.20 -23.41 9.45
N ASP A 12 1.12 -23.88 8.82
CA ASP A 12 1.20 -24.63 7.57
C ASP A 12 1.58 -23.71 6.41
N ALA A 13 2.70 -24.01 5.74
CA ALA A 13 3.13 -23.28 4.56
C ALA A 13 2.22 -23.60 3.36
N VAL A 14 1.66 -22.56 2.75
CA VAL A 14 0.79 -22.68 1.58
C VAL A 14 1.62 -22.55 0.31
N ILE A 15 1.98 -23.67 -0.32
CA ILE A 15 2.69 -23.67 -1.61
C ILE A 15 1.67 -23.73 -2.75
N TRP A 16 1.29 -22.56 -3.28
CA TRP A 16 0.39 -22.47 -4.42
C TRP A 16 1.14 -22.14 -5.70
N ARG A 17 0.94 -23.00 -6.72
CA ARG A 17 1.49 -22.79 -8.06
C ARG A 17 0.53 -21.92 -8.88
N GLY A 18 1.08 -21.17 -9.85
CA GLY A 18 0.42 -20.11 -10.63
C GLY A 18 -1.08 -20.29 -10.91
N PRO A 19 -1.54 -21.39 -11.54
CA PRO A 19 -2.95 -21.56 -11.86
C PRO A 19 -3.88 -21.60 -10.63
N LYS A 20 -3.44 -22.21 -9.52
CA LYS A 20 -4.23 -22.26 -8.28
C LYS A 20 -4.33 -20.87 -7.64
N LYS A 21 -3.23 -20.11 -7.66
CA LYS A 21 -3.18 -18.74 -7.13
C LYS A 21 -4.13 -17.83 -7.90
N ASN A 22 -4.09 -17.86 -9.24
CA ASN A 22 -4.97 -17.04 -10.07
C ASN A 22 -6.44 -17.43 -9.91
N GLY A 23 -6.72 -18.73 -9.80
CA GLY A 23 -8.06 -19.23 -9.48
C GLY A 23 -8.58 -18.69 -8.15
N MET A 24 -7.73 -18.62 -7.13
CA MET A 24 -8.10 -18.08 -5.83
C MET A 24 -8.35 -16.57 -5.83
N ILE A 25 -7.53 -15.79 -6.54
CA ILE A 25 -7.76 -14.35 -6.71
C ILE A 25 -9.13 -14.13 -7.36
N ARG A 26 -9.42 -14.87 -8.45
CA ARG A 26 -10.73 -14.81 -9.10
C ARG A 26 -11.85 -15.16 -8.13
N GLN A 27 -11.72 -16.26 -7.40
CA GLN A 27 -12.73 -16.70 -6.44
C GLN A 27 -13.00 -15.64 -5.35
N PHE A 28 -11.96 -15.01 -4.82
CA PHE A 28 -12.15 -13.92 -3.85
C PHE A 28 -12.88 -12.71 -4.42
N LEU A 29 -12.60 -12.37 -5.68
CA LEU A 29 -13.22 -11.22 -6.33
C LEU A 29 -14.65 -11.50 -6.79
N SER A 30 -15.00 -12.74 -7.14
CA SER A 30 -16.31 -13.07 -7.73
C SER A 30 -17.27 -13.87 -6.83
N GLU A 31 -16.76 -14.62 -5.85
CA GLU A 31 -17.56 -15.55 -5.03
C GLU A 31 -17.68 -15.13 -3.56
N VAL A 32 -16.99 -14.06 -3.15
CA VAL A 32 -17.21 -13.45 -1.84
C VAL A 32 -18.33 -12.41 -1.97
N ASP A 33 -19.32 -12.51 -1.10
CA ASP A 33 -20.33 -11.47 -0.93
C ASP A 33 -19.73 -10.29 -0.15
N TRP A 34 -19.27 -9.28 -0.89
CA TRP A 34 -18.72 -8.05 -0.35
C TRP A 34 -19.82 -7.05 0.08
N GLY A 35 -21.08 -7.29 -0.28
CA GLY A 35 -22.18 -6.35 -0.05
C GLY A 35 -22.02 -5.03 -0.82
N SER A 36 -22.62 -3.96 -0.30
CA SER A 36 -22.43 -2.60 -0.80
C SER A 36 -21.23 -1.94 -0.12
N LEU A 37 -20.23 -1.55 -0.89
CA LEU A 37 -19.02 -0.89 -0.41
C LEU A 37 -18.77 0.38 -1.23
N ASP A 38 -18.28 1.43 -0.57
CA ASP A 38 -17.77 2.63 -1.25
C ASP A 38 -16.37 2.39 -1.81
N TYR A 39 -15.55 1.59 -1.09
CA TYR A 39 -14.17 1.28 -1.45
C TYR A 39 -13.83 -0.19 -1.20
N LEU A 40 -13.06 -0.79 -2.10
CA LEU A 40 -12.44 -2.10 -1.93
C LEU A 40 -10.92 -1.94 -2.06
N LEU A 41 -10.20 -2.09 -0.95
CA LEU A 41 -8.74 -2.09 -0.94
C LEU A 41 -8.21 -3.50 -1.20
N VAL A 42 -7.27 -3.61 -2.14
CA VAL A 42 -6.62 -4.88 -2.49
C VAL A 42 -5.15 -4.77 -2.14
N ASP A 43 -4.73 -5.49 -1.09
CA ASP A 43 -3.33 -5.60 -0.69
C ASP A 43 -2.64 -6.65 -1.58
N THR A 44 -1.83 -6.17 -2.52
CA THR A 44 -1.08 -7.02 -3.45
C THR A 44 0.28 -7.40 -2.85
N PRO A 45 0.85 -8.57 -3.20
CA PRO A 45 2.23 -8.90 -2.85
C PRO A 45 3.22 -7.80 -3.29
N PRO A 46 4.45 -7.79 -2.74
CA PRO A 46 5.46 -6.86 -3.22
C PRO A 46 6.00 -7.24 -4.62
N GLY A 47 6.52 -6.24 -5.34
CA GLY A 47 7.20 -6.40 -6.63
C GLY A 47 6.25 -6.45 -7.82
N THR A 48 6.78 -6.77 -9.01
CA THR A 48 6.01 -6.78 -10.27
C THR A 48 5.55 -8.19 -10.65
N SER A 49 4.86 -8.87 -9.73
CA SER A 49 4.54 -10.30 -9.85
C SER A 49 3.27 -10.59 -10.69
N ASP A 50 3.06 -11.85 -11.11
CA ASP A 50 1.87 -12.27 -11.88
C ASP A 50 0.54 -12.00 -11.15
N GLU A 51 0.59 -11.84 -9.82
CA GLU A 51 -0.51 -11.48 -8.95
C GLU A 51 -1.09 -10.12 -9.31
N HIS A 52 -0.23 -9.13 -9.57
CA HIS A 52 -0.67 -7.77 -9.93
C HIS A 52 -1.39 -7.80 -11.27
N LEU A 53 -0.84 -8.56 -12.23
CA LEU A 53 -1.46 -8.72 -13.54
C LEU A 53 -2.81 -9.43 -13.44
N SER A 54 -2.89 -10.48 -12.62
CA SER A 54 -4.13 -11.23 -12.39
C SER A 54 -5.18 -10.36 -11.71
N ALA A 55 -4.83 -9.65 -10.64
CA ALA A 55 -5.72 -8.73 -9.94
C ALA A 55 -6.19 -7.61 -10.87
N ALA A 56 -5.28 -6.92 -11.56
CA ALA A 56 -5.61 -5.87 -12.52
C ALA A 56 -6.51 -6.41 -13.65
N THR A 57 -6.23 -7.61 -14.18
CA THR A 57 -7.04 -8.23 -15.24
C THR A 57 -8.44 -8.56 -14.76
N TYR A 58 -8.59 -9.24 -13.62
CA TYR A 58 -9.91 -9.62 -13.10
C TYR A 58 -10.72 -8.42 -12.63
N LEU A 59 -10.06 -7.40 -12.06
CA LEU A 59 -10.72 -6.16 -11.64
C LEU A 59 -10.97 -5.18 -12.79
N SER A 60 -10.32 -5.34 -13.95
CA SER A 60 -10.49 -4.44 -15.09
C SER A 60 -11.96 -4.30 -15.51
N GLN A 61 -12.74 -5.38 -15.39
CA GLN A 61 -14.17 -5.40 -15.70
C GLN A 61 -15.02 -4.62 -14.67
N ALA A 62 -14.54 -4.50 -13.44
CA ALA A 62 -15.20 -3.75 -12.37
C ALA A 62 -14.83 -2.26 -12.36
N GLY A 63 -13.86 -1.83 -13.17
CA GLY A 63 -13.42 -0.44 -13.25
C GLY A 63 -12.49 -0.06 -12.09
N VAL A 64 -11.26 -0.57 -12.11
CA VAL A 64 -10.22 -0.19 -11.13
C VAL A 64 -9.99 1.31 -11.13
N THR A 65 -10.20 1.96 -9.99
CA THR A 65 -9.96 3.40 -9.80
C THR A 65 -8.48 3.76 -9.96
N GLY A 66 -7.60 2.93 -9.40
CA GLY A 66 -6.16 3.05 -9.55
C GLY A 66 -5.36 2.31 -8.50
N ALA A 67 -4.05 2.49 -8.51
CA ALA A 67 -3.08 1.92 -7.59
C ALA A 67 -2.45 3.01 -6.71
N ILE A 68 -2.22 2.65 -5.45
CA ILE A 68 -1.40 3.42 -4.50
C ILE A 68 -0.09 2.66 -4.33
N ILE A 69 1.04 3.33 -4.52
CA ILE A 69 2.35 2.69 -4.42
C ILE A 69 3.00 3.12 -3.12
N VAL A 70 3.43 2.17 -2.30
CA VAL A 70 4.11 2.44 -1.03
C VAL A 70 5.59 2.13 -1.17
N THR A 71 6.43 3.04 -0.70
CA THR A 71 7.89 2.88 -0.70
C THR A 71 8.50 3.30 0.63
N THR A 72 9.82 3.20 0.75
CA THR A 72 10.61 3.72 1.85
C THR A 72 11.79 4.53 1.29
N PRO A 73 12.46 5.40 2.08
CA PRO A 73 13.43 6.35 1.53
C PRO A 73 14.68 5.74 0.90
N GLN A 74 14.97 4.46 1.19
CA GLN A 74 16.15 3.78 0.69
C GLN A 74 16.08 3.59 -0.83
N GLU A 75 17.19 3.89 -1.51
CA GLU A 75 17.28 3.78 -2.98
C GLU A 75 16.90 2.41 -3.53
N VAL A 76 17.17 1.33 -2.79
CA VAL A 76 16.77 -0.02 -3.21
C VAL A 76 15.25 -0.17 -3.31
N ALA A 77 14.49 0.43 -2.39
CA ALA A 77 13.03 0.43 -2.43
C ALA A 77 12.51 1.32 -3.57
N LEU A 78 13.16 2.46 -3.81
CA LEU A 78 12.81 3.36 -4.91
C LEU A 78 13.04 2.68 -6.28
N LEU A 79 14.11 1.90 -6.44
CA LEU A 79 14.37 1.15 -7.68
C LEU A 79 13.25 0.16 -8.02
N ASP A 80 12.66 -0.49 -7.02
CA ASP A 80 11.54 -1.39 -7.24
C ASP A 80 10.24 -0.63 -7.53
N VAL A 81 10.01 0.51 -6.88
CA VAL A 81 8.88 1.38 -7.20
C VAL A 81 8.95 1.97 -8.60
N ARG A 82 10.14 2.29 -9.12
CA ARG A 82 10.29 2.70 -10.53
C ARG A 82 9.79 1.60 -11.49
N LYS A 83 10.08 0.33 -11.20
CA LYS A 83 9.56 -0.81 -11.99
C LYS A 83 8.05 -0.96 -11.83
N GLU A 84 7.52 -0.73 -10.63
CA GLU A 84 6.07 -0.82 -10.37
C GLU A 84 5.29 0.29 -11.10
N ILE A 85 5.80 1.51 -11.13
CA ILE A 85 5.22 2.61 -11.92
C ILE A 85 5.16 2.24 -13.40
N ASP A 86 6.25 1.69 -13.94
CA ASP A 86 6.29 1.23 -15.33
C ASP A 86 5.36 0.03 -15.57
N PHE A 87 5.21 -0.86 -14.59
CA PHE A 87 4.25 -1.96 -14.65
C PHE A 87 2.82 -1.43 -14.74
N CYS A 88 2.38 -0.54 -13.82
CA CYS A 88 1.05 0.06 -13.83
C CYS A 88 0.72 0.71 -15.17
N ARG A 89 1.67 1.44 -15.77
CA ARG A 89 1.53 2.03 -17.11
C ARG A 89 1.28 0.99 -18.20
N LYS A 90 2.04 -0.11 -18.19
CA LYS A 90 1.91 -1.19 -19.19
C LYS A 90 0.58 -1.93 -19.09
N VAL A 91 0.04 -2.08 -17.88
CA VAL A 91 -1.26 -2.73 -17.64
C VAL A 91 -2.43 -1.75 -17.59
N ASN A 92 -2.20 -0.48 -17.93
CA ASN A 92 -3.20 0.59 -17.96
C ASN A 92 -3.94 0.78 -16.62
N VAL A 93 -3.23 0.68 -15.50
CA VAL A 93 -3.75 1.01 -14.17
C VAL A 93 -3.32 2.44 -13.81
N ARG A 94 -4.29 3.30 -13.52
CA ARG A 94 -4.04 4.68 -13.08
C ARG A 94 -3.28 4.66 -11.76
N ILE A 95 -2.22 5.46 -11.64
CA ILE A 95 -1.49 5.63 -10.38
C ILE A 95 -2.13 6.81 -9.64
N LEU A 96 -2.75 6.55 -8.49
CA LEU A 96 -3.36 7.58 -7.63
C LEU A 96 -2.27 8.37 -6.90
N GLY A 97 -1.17 7.71 -6.56
CA GLY A 97 0.06 8.35 -6.12
C GLY A 97 0.96 7.44 -5.31
N VAL A 98 2.08 8.00 -4.88
CA VAL A 98 3.11 7.31 -4.10
C VAL A 98 3.15 7.85 -2.67
N ILE A 99 3.25 6.93 -1.71
CA ILE A 99 3.44 7.22 -0.28
C ILE A 99 4.83 6.74 0.14
N GLU A 100 5.59 7.61 0.81
CA GLU A 100 6.89 7.26 1.38
C GLU A 100 6.75 6.96 2.87
N ASN A 101 6.76 5.68 3.22
CA ASN A 101 6.69 5.22 4.60
C ASN A 101 8.07 5.29 5.28
N MET A 102 8.09 5.38 6.61
CA MET A 102 9.31 5.40 7.42
C MET A 102 10.29 6.54 7.09
N SER A 103 9.79 7.71 6.71
CA SER A 103 10.62 8.85 6.26
C SER A 103 11.46 9.49 7.37
N ILE A 104 10.87 9.66 8.54
CA ILE A 104 11.47 10.33 9.69
C ILE A 104 11.16 9.58 10.97
N PHE A 105 12.05 9.63 11.94
CA PHE A 105 11.80 9.17 13.31
C PHE A 105 11.78 10.36 14.26
N VAL A 106 10.76 10.45 15.11
CA VAL A 106 10.67 11.47 16.16
C VAL A 106 10.98 10.82 17.50
N CYS A 107 12.07 11.24 18.14
CA CYS A 107 12.46 10.66 19.42
C CYS A 107 11.40 10.95 20.50
N PRO A 108 10.83 9.93 21.16
CA PRO A 108 9.80 10.15 22.17
C PRO A 108 10.34 10.81 23.45
N CYS A 109 11.66 10.82 23.66
CA CYS A 109 12.29 11.38 24.86
C CYS A 109 12.66 12.86 24.72
N CYS A 110 12.98 13.32 23.50
CA CYS A 110 13.51 14.67 23.27
C CYS A 110 12.94 15.39 22.05
N GLU A 111 11.95 14.79 21.36
CA GLU A 111 11.25 15.34 20.20
C GLU A 111 12.13 15.66 18.97
N ARG A 112 13.42 15.30 19.03
CA ARG A 112 14.32 15.47 17.91
C ARG A 112 13.91 14.57 16.75
N MET A 113 13.82 15.16 15.57
CA MET A 113 13.61 14.44 14.31
C MET A 113 14.94 13.88 13.81
N SER A 114 14.92 12.65 13.29
CA SER A 114 16.07 11.99 12.70
C SER A 114 15.66 11.20 11.48
N GLU A 115 16.42 11.36 10.39
CA GLU A 115 16.28 10.54 9.20
C GLU A 115 17.06 9.24 9.43
N ILE A 116 16.36 8.18 9.84
CA ILE A 116 16.98 6.86 10.06
C ILE A 116 17.47 6.28 8.73
N PHE A 117 16.73 6.56 7.66
CA PHE A 117 17.05 6.16 6.30
C PHE A 117 17.18 7.43 5.44
N PRO A 118 18.36 8.09 5.44
CA PRO A 118 18.54 9.32 4.68
C PRO A 118 18.44 9.03 3.18
N ALA A 119 17.60 9.80 2.49
CA ALA A 119 17.50 9.71 1.04
C ALA A 119 18.73 10.35 0.38
N THR A 120 19.33 9.66 -0.59
CA THR A 120 20.52 10.16 -1.29
C THR A 120 20.19 10.86 -2.60
N THR A 121 19.02 10.58 -3.18
CA THR A 121 18.54 11.18 -4.44
C THR A 121 17.29 12.06 -4.28
N GLY A 122 16.95 12.46 -3.05
CA GLY A 122 15.73 13.24 -2.77
C GLY A 122 14.46 12.41 -2.58
N GLY A 123 14.61 11.09 -2.46
CA GLY A 123 13.55 10.18 -2.01
C GLY A 123 12.42 10.00 -3.01
N ALA A 124 11.30 9.49 -2.53
CA ALA A 124 10.11 9.25 -3.33
C ALA A 124 9.58 10.55 -3.95
N ARG A 125 9.69 11.70 -3.26
CA ARG A 125 9.23 13.00 -3.79
C ARG A 125 9.98 13.39 -5.07
N GLN A 126 11.29 13.19 -5.12
CA GLN A 126 12.08 13.48 -6.32
C GLN A 126 11.79 12.46 -7.44
N MET A 127 11.73 11.17 -7.10
CA MET A 127 11.34 10.11 -8.04
C MET A 127 9.96 10.38 -8.67
N CYS A 128 8.96 10.81 -7.89
CA CYS A 128 7.63 11.13 -8.39
C CYS A 128 7.63 12.26 -9.42
N LYS A 129 8.47 13.29 -9.22
CA LYS A 129 8.66 14.37 -10.19
C LYS A 129 9.29 13.87 -11.48
N GLU A 130 10.33 13.05 -11.38
CA GLU A 130 11.04 12.49 -12.53
C GLU A 130 10.16 11.56 -13.36
N MET A 131 9.32 10.79 -12.68
CA MET A 131 8.44 9.82 -13.31
C MET A 131 7.07 10.39 -13.61
N ASP A 132 6.78 11.66 -13.36
CA ASP A 132 5.48 12.28 -13.61
C ASP A 132 4.30 11.50 -13.00
N VAL A 133 4.39 11.25 -11.69
CA VAL A 133 3.32 10.61 -10.90
C VAL A 133 3.01 11.40 -9.63
N PRO A 134 1.79 11.34 -9.08
CA PRO A 134 1.44 12.08 -7.87
C PRO A 134 2.22 11.58 -6.64
N TYR A 135 2.66 12.52 -5.80
CA TYR A 135 3.21 12.22 -4.49
C TYR A 135 2.19 12.58 -3.41
N LEU A 136 1.72 11.58 -2.65
CA LEU A 136 0.65 11.75 -1.66
C LEU A 136 1.18 12.20 -0.29
N GLY A 137 2.43 11.90 0.02
CA GLY A 137 3.03 12.30 1.29
C GLY A 137 3.97 11.25 1.85
N ASN A 138 4.32 11.44 3.12
CA ASN A 138 5.14 10.51 3.87
C ASN A 138 4.57 10.21 5.25
N LEU A 139 4.95 9.05 5.78
CA LEU A 139 4.59 8.59 7.12
C LEU A 139 5.86 8.45 7.97
N PRO A 140 5.86 8.90 9.23
CA PRO A 140 7.01 8.73 10.12
C PRO A 140 7.16 7.26 10.53
N LEU A 141 8.40 6.86 10.82
CA LEU A 141 8.71 5.62 11.50
C LEU A 141 8.30 5.75 12.97
N ASP A 142 7.28 5.01 13.38
CA ASP A 142 6.78 5.00 14.77
C ASP A 142 6.82 3.58 15.35
N PRO A 143 7.69 3.30 16.33
CA PRO A 143 7.74 2.00 17.01
C PRO A 143 6.42 1.60 17.69
N LYS A 144 5.59 2.57 18.09
CA LYS A 144 4.29 2.29 18.70
C LYS A 144 3.30 1.79 17.66
N LEU A 145 3.35 2.30 16.42
CA LEU A 145 2.57 1.75 15.31
C LEU A 145 2.89 0.27 15.10
N ALA A 146 4.18 -0.07 14.98
CA ALA A 146 4.62 -1.44 14.78
C ALA A 146 4.10 -2.36 15.89
N ARG A 147 4.26 -1.95 17.15
CA ARG A 147 3.76 -2.70 18.30
C ARG A 147 2.24 -2.89 18.30
N LEU A 148 1.47 -1.83 18.00
CA LEU A 148 0.01 -1.93 17.95
C LEU A 148 -0.44 -2.87 16.83
N CYS A 149 0.20 -2.83 15.67
CA CYS A 149 -0.06 -3.77 14.58
C CYS A 149 0.21 -5.23 15.01
N ASP A 150 1.34 -5.49 15.68
CA ASP A 150 1.67 -6.83 16.21
C ASP A 150 0.66 -7.30 17.26
N GLU A 151 0.10 -6.38 18.06
CA GLU A 151 -0.94 -6.64 19.05
C GLU A 151 -2.36 -6.74 18.43
N GLY A 152 -2.51 -6.50 17.12
CA GLY A 152 -3.81 -6.47 16.43
C GLY A 152 -4.71 -5.30 16.85
N ARG A 153 -4.11 -4.19 17.31
CA ARG A 153 -4.79 -2.97 17.78
C ARG A 153 -4.71 -1.85 16.75
N ASP A 154 -5.76 -1.04 16.70
CA ASP A 154 -5.90 0.07 15.76
C ASP A 154 -5.25 1.35 16.28
N ILE A 155 -4.23 1.85 15.58
CA ILE A 155 -3.55 3.10 15.94
C ILE A 155 -4.46 4.33 15.90
N ILE A 156 -5.49 4.35 15.05
CA ILE A 156 -6.38 5.51 14.92
C ILE A 156 -7.16 5.71 16.22
N THR A 157 -7.66 4.61 16.79
CA THR A 157 -8.38 4.62 18.06
C THR A 157 -7.44 4.80 19.26
N GLU A 158 -6.28 4.16 19.24
CA GLU A 158 -5.35 4.12 20.38
C GLU A 158 -4.50 5.40 20.51
N MET A 159 -4.18 6.04 19.39
CA MET A 159 -3.29 7.20 19.33
C MET A 159 -3.78 8.25 18.30
N PRO A 160 -5.00 8.79 18.45
CA PRO A 160 -5.63 9.67 17.46
C PRO A 160 -4.84 10.96 17.18
N SER A 161 -4.08 11.44 18.17
CA SER A 161 -3.29 12.66 18.05
C SER A 161 -1.85 12.43 17.58
N SER A 162 -1.47 11.19 17.25
CA SER A 162 -0.11 10.86 16.80
C SER A 162 0.22 11.48 15.44
N LEU A 163 1.51 11.72 15.18
CA LEU A 163 1.97 12.23 13.88
C LEU A 163 1.65 11.27 12.74
N VAL A 164 1.68 9.95 12.99
CA VAL A 164 1.26 8.92 12.03
C VAL A 164 -0.20 9.12 11.63
N VAL A 165 -1.11 9.23 12.59
CA VAL A 165 -2.55 9.36 12.32
C VAL A 165 -2.85 10.69 11.62
N GLN A 166 -2.19 11.77 12.02
CA GLN A 166 -2.33 13.07 11.33
C GLN A 166 -1.90 12.99 9.87
N ALA A 167 -0.73 12.39 9.59
CA ALA A 167 -0.23 12.23 8.23
C ALA A 167 -1.12 11.29 7.39
N LEU A 168 -1.56 10.18 7.98
CA LEU A 168 -2.47 9.22 7.34
C LEU A 168 -3.81 9.87 6.98
N ASN A 169 -4.41 10.64 7.89
CA ASN A 169 -5.67 11.35 7.63
C ASN A 169 -5.54 12.36 6.48
N GLY A 170 -4.40 13.04 6.36
CA GLY A 170 -4.11 13.92 5.23
C GLY A 170 -4.08 13.15 3.90
N ILE A 171 -3.33 12.06 3.85
CA ILE A 171 -3.22 11.19 2.67
C ILE A 171 -4.59 10.61 2.27
N VAL A 172 -5.34 10.09 3.26
CA VAL A 172 -6.66 9.49 3.03
C VAL A 172 -7.65 10.53 2.49
N LYS A 173 -7.63 11.75 3.04
CA LYS A 173 -8.47 12.84 2.54
C LYS A 173 -8.16 13.16 1.07
N ASP A 174 -6.88 13.32 0.74
CA ASP A 174 -6.46 13.63 -0.63
C ASP A 174 -6.84 12.49 -1.60
N LEU A 175 -6.75 11.24 -1.16
CA LEU A 175 -7.18 10.06 -1.92
C LEU A 175 -8.70 10.03 -2.15
N ILE A 176 -9.50 10.32 -1.13
CA ILE A 176 -10.96 10.40 -1.25
C ILE A 176 -11.33 11.50 -2.26
N ASP A 177 -10.75 12.69 -2.11
CA ASP A 177 -10.99 13.82 -3.03
C ASP A 177 -10.61 13.47 -4.48
N LEU A 178 -9.56 12.67 -4.69
CA LEU A 178 -9.14 12.19 -6.01
C LEU A 178 -10.09 11.13 -6.60
N CYS A 179 -10.61 10.23 -5.76
CA CYS A 179 -11.51 9.16 -6.18
C CYS A 179 -12.94 9.67 -6.45
N GLU A 180 -13.40 10.69 -5.71
CA GLU A 180 -14.75 11.24 -5.83
C GLU A 180 -14.89 12.32 -6.90
N LYS A 181 -13.77 12.95 -7.31
CA LYS A 181 -13.75 13.83 -8.48
C LYS A 181 -14.03 13.01 -9.74
N LYS A 182 -15.30 12.96 -10.12
CA LYS A 182 -15.73 12.49 -11.44
C LYS A 182 -15.25 13.48 -12.50
N ASP A 183 -14.45 13.00 -13.45
CA ASP A 183 -14.30 13.62 -14.77
C ASP A 183 -15.65 13.62 -15.52
#